data_AF-A0A952REK6-F1
#
_entry.id   AF-A0A952REK6-F1
#
_cell.length_a   1.000
_cell.length_b   1.000
_cell.length_c   1.000
_cell.angle_alpha   90.00
_cell.angle_beta   90.00
_cell.angle_gamma   90.00
#
_symmetry.space_group_name_H-M   'P 1'
#
loop_
_entity.id
_entity.type
_entity.pdbx_description
1 polymer ?
#
loop_
_entity_poly.entity_id
_entity_poly.type
_entity_poly.pdbx_seq_one_letter_code
_entity_poly.pdbx_strand_id
1 'polypeptide(L)'
;MLIACSFQTAEEAIREVGQAFCAKLKECAAEGYAKKYGTDDKKCSDTFVNALPEDDRDRRSACNEEEIDTCEKDIRAMTCEALAAFATSDATTAALPPSCQKC
;
A
#
# COMPACT_ATOMS: atom_id res chain seq x y z
N MET A 1 0.36 28.09 -8.84
CA MET A 1 -1.00 27.73 -9.28
C MET A 1 -0.89 26.45 -10.08
N LEU A 2 -1.37 25.36 -9.51
CA LEU A 2 -1.86 24.14 -10.16
C LEU A 2 -2.47 23.34 -9.00
N ILE A 3 -3.73 23.65 -8.68
CA ILE A 3 -4.51 22.76 -7.82
C ILE A 3 -4.76 21.57 -8.73
N ALA A 4 -3.89 20.56 -8.65
CA ALA A 4 -4.16 19.28 -9.26
C ALA A 4 -5.41 18.76 -8.55
N CYS A 5 -6.56 18.89 -9.21
CA CYS A 5 -7.75 18.14 -8.87
C CYS A 5 -7.48 16.70 -9.32
N SER A 6 -6.53 16.03 -8.65
CA SER A 6 -6.26 14.62 -8.80
C SER A 6 -7.45 13.91 -8.15
N PHE A 7 -8.54 13.72 -8.89
CA PHE A 7 -9.51 12.70 -8.48
C PHE A 7 -8.88 11.35 -8.79
N GLN A 8 -7.87 10.98 -8.00
CA GLN A 8 -7.28 9.64 -8.09
C GLN A 8 -8.40 8.63 -7.84
N THR A 9 -8.41 7.59 -8.68
CA THR A 9 -9.31 6.46 -8.44
C THR A 9 -8.86 5.69 -7.20
N ALA A 10 -9.73 4.87 -6.62
CA ALA A 10 -9.36 4.00 -5.51
C ALA A 10 -8.22 3.06 -5.90
N GLU A 11 -8.20 2.59 -7.15
CA GLU A 11 -7.07 1.81 -7.67
C GLU A 11 -5.76 2.61 -7.66
N GLU A 12 -5.75 3.85 -8.16
CA GLU A 12 -4.54 4.69 -8.18
C GLU A 12 -4.02 4.93 -6.76
N ALA A 13 -4.91 5.31 -5.84
CA ALA A 13 -4.56 5.56 -4.44
C ALA A 13 -3.99 4.31 -3.75
N ILE A 14 -4.64 3.15 -3.89
CA ILE A 14 -4.19 1.91 -3.27
C ILE A 14 -2.93 1.37 -3.93
N ARG A 15 -2.72 1.64 -5.23
CA ARG A 15 -1.48 1.28 -5.92
C ARG A 15 -0.30 2.07 -5.40
N GLU A 16 -0.44 3.37 -5.15
CA GLU A 16 0.59 4.24 -4.57
C GLU A 16 0.95 3.79 -3.14
N VAL A 17 -0.06 3.67 -2.28
CA VAL A 17 0.10 3.16 -0.91
C VAL A 17 0.73 1.76 -0.89
N GLY A 18 0.25 0.88 -1.78
CA GLY A 18 0.75 -0.48 -1.94
C GLY A 18 2.23 -0.51 -2.35
N GLN A 19 2.67 0.38 -3.24
CA GLN A 19 4.09 0.48 -3.62
C GLN A 19 4.97 0.89 -2.44
N ALA A 20 4.57 1.90 -1.68
CA ALA A 20 5.31 2.31 -0.48
C ALA A 20 5.42 1.17 0.53
N PHE A 21 4.32 0.42 0.73
CA PHE A 21 4.30 -0.73 1.62
C PHE A 21 5.20 -1.86 1.13
N CYS A 22 5.12 -2.22 -0.15
CA CYS A 22 5.93 -3.27 -0.75
C CYS A 22 7.43 -2.94 -0.69
N ALA A 23 7.81 -1.69 -0.93
CA ALA A 23 9.18 -1.22 -0.77
C ALA A 23 9.68 -1.41 0.67
N LYS A 24 8.87 -1.04 1.67
CA LYS A 24 9.23 -1.20 3.07
C LYS A 24 9.26 -2.66 3.51
N LEU A 25 8.32 -3.48 3.04
CA LEU A 25 8.30 -4.92 3.29
C LEU A 25 9.53 -5.60 2.70
N LYS A 26 9.96 -5.22 1.50
CA LYS A 26 11.17 -5.72 0.85
C LYS A 26 12.43 -5.33 1.61
N GLU A 27 12.50 -4.10 2.13
CA GLU A 27 13.60 -3.64 2.99
C GLU A 27 13.68 -4.45 4.29
N CYS A 28 12.53 -4.67 4.95
CA CYS A 28 12.47 -5.26 6.28
C CYS A 28 12.42 -6.80 6.30
N ALA A 29 11.93 -7.42 5.23
CA ALA A 29 11.70 -8.86 5.15
C ALA A 29 11.96 -9.41 3.73
N ALA A 30 13.13 -9.07 3.18
CA ALA A 30 13.55 -9.42 1.82
C ALA A 30 13.33 -10.90 1.46
N GLU A 31 13.64 -11.83 2.36
CA GLU A 31 13.47 -13.27 2.11
C GLU A 31 12.00 -13.69 1.99
N GLY A 32 11.13 -13.19 2.88
CA GLY A 32 9.70 -13.46 2.84
C GLY A 32 9.03 -12.80 1.63
N TYR A 33 9.46 -11.57 1.31
CA TYR A 33 9.05 -10.87 0.11
C TYR A 33 9.41 -11.65 -1.15
N ALA A 34 10.67 -12.05 -1.29
CA ALA A 34 11.15 -12.82 -2.45
C ALA A 34 10.43 -14.17 -2.59
N LYS A 35 10.09 -14.83 -1.46
CA LYS A 35 9.33 -16.08 -1.49
C LYS A 35 7.89 -15.89 -1.98
N LYS A 36 7.22 -14.80 -1.60
CA LYS A 36 5.80 -14.54 -1.93
C LYS A 36 5.62 -13.86 -3.29
N TYR A 37 6.43 -12.85 -3.56
CA TYR A 37 6.30 -11.97 -4.74
C TYR A 37 7.47 -12.10 -5.73
N GLY A 38 8.58 -12.75 -5.35
CA GLY A 38 9.78 -12.79 -6.17
C GLY A 38 10.51 -11.45 -6.19
N THR A 39 10.98 -11.04 -7.36
CA THR A 39 11.57 -9.71 -7.59
C THR A 39 10.57 -8.72 -8.18
N ASP A 40 9.29 -9.08 -8.26
CA ASP A 40 8.24 -8.31 -8.93
C ASP A 40 7.48 -7.41 -7.94
N ASP A 41 7.89 -6.15 -7.89
CA ASP A 41 7.26 -5.15 -7.03
C ASP A 41 5.85 -4.79 -7.50
N LYS A 42 5.55 -4.97 -8.79
CA LYS A 42 4.21 -4.78 -9.31
C LYS A 42 3.27 -5.84 -8.77
N LYS A 43 3.69 -7.11 -8.74
CA LYS A 43 2.89 -8.22 -8.17
C LYS A 43 2.51 -7.99 -6.70
N CYS A 44 3.41 -7.39 -5.92
CA CYS A 44 3.09 -7.01 -4.54
C CYS A 44 2.02 -5.91 -4.50
N SER A 45 2.21 -4.80 -5.23
CA SER A 45 1.22 -3.70 -5.27
C SER A 45 -0.14 -4.13 -5.84
N ASP A 46 -0.16 -4.99 -6.87
CA ASP A 46 -1.37 -5.56 -7.47
C ASP A 46 -2.16 -6.41 -6.48
N THR A 47 -1.54 -6.96 -5.43
CA THR A 47 -2.27 -7.71 -4.39
C THR A 47 -3.23 -6.79 -3.63
N PHE A 48 -2.85 -5.53 -3.41
CA PHE A 48 -3.69 -4.54 -2.74
C PHE A 48 -4.82 -4.05 -3.65
N VAL A 49 -4.49 -3.73 -4.91
CA VAL A 49 -5.51 -3.36 -5.91
C VAL A 49 -6.49 -4.50 -6.15
N ASN A 50 -6.02 -5.76 -6.20
CA ASN A 50 -6.89 -6.91 -6.40
C ASN A 50 -7.75 -7.25 -5.18
N ALA A 51 -7.44 -6.71 -4.01
CA ALA A 51 -8.31 -6.81 -2.83
C ALA A 51 -9.51 -5.85 -2.92
N LEU A 52 -9.45 -4.83 -3.78
CA LEU A 52 -10.61 -3.99 -4.09
C LEU A 52 -11.62 -4.75 -4.96
N PRO A 53 -12.93 -4.67 -4.62
CA PRO A 53 -13.99 -5.01 -5.57
C PRO A 53 -13.80 -4.27 -6.89
N GLU A 54 -14.02 -4.95 -8.02
CA GLU A 54 -13.84 -4.34 -9.35
C GLU A 54 -14.68 -3.05 -9.50
N ASP A 55 -15.91 -3.05 -8.99
CA ASP A 55 -16.80 -1.89 -9.00
C ASP A 55 -16.27 -0.67 -8.22
N ASP A 56 -15.35 -0.88 -7.28
CA ASP A 56 -14.78 0.18 -6.46
C ASP A 56 -13.46 0.73 -7.00
N ARG A 57 -12.76 0.00 -7.89
CA ARG A 57 -11.45 0.39 -8.42
C ARG A 57 -11.47 1.73 -9.16
N ASP A 58 -12.46 1.92 -10.03
CA ASP A 58 -12.62 3.13 -10.84
C ASP A 58 -13.39 4.25 -10.11
N ARG A 59 -13.83 4.00 -8.88
CA ARG A 59 -14.51 5.03 -8.08
C ARG A 59 -13.48 6.02 -7.56
N ARG A 60 -13.95 7.23 -7.25
CA ARG A 60 -13.15 8.23 -6.57
C ARG A 60 -12.61 7.63 -5.26
N SER A 61 -11.30 7.77 -5.05
CA SER A 61 -10.67 7.32 -3.80
C SER A 61 -11.33 7.94 -2.58
N ALA A 62 -11.41 7.14 -1.51
CA ALA A 62 -11.84 7.60 -0.19
C ALA A 62 -10.78 8.52 0.47
N CYS A 63 -9.52 8.40 0.03
CA CYS A 63 -8.44 9.29 0.37
C CYS A 63 -8.26 10.40 -0.67
N ASN A 64 -7.88 11.58 -0.19
CA ASN A 64 -7.29 12.61 -1.06
C ASN A 64 -5.76 12.46 -1.13
N GLU A 65 -5.13 13.25 -1.99
CA GLU A 65 -3.67 13.23 -2.22
C GLU A 65 -2.86 13.47 -0.93
N GLU A 66 -3.30 14.39 -0.05
CA GLU A 66 -2.61 14.67 1.22
C GLU A 66 -2.68 13.48 2.19
N GLU A 67 -3.81 12.76 2.20
CA GLU A 67 -4.01 11.56 3.02
C GLU A 67 -3.17 10.39 2.49
N ILE A 68 -3.06 10.23 1.16
CA ILE A 68 -2.18 9.24 0.52
C ILE A 68 -0.72 9.55 0.87
N ASP A 69 -0.29 10.80 0.69
CA ASP A 69 1.06 11.28 1.03
C ASP A 69 1.41 11.01 2.50
N THR A 70 0.46 11.26 3.40
CA THR A 70 0.64 11.02 4.83
C THR A 70 0.76 9.54 5.13
N CYS A 71 -0.14 8.72 4.57
CA CYS A 71 -0.08 7.27 4.67
C CYS A 71 1.27 6.73 4.17
N GLU A 72 1.75 7.17 3.01
CA GLU A 72 3.05 6.74 2.48
C GLU A 72 4.22 7.09 3.40
N LYS A 73 4.23 8.32 3.95
CA LYS A 73 5.27 8.75 4.89
C LYS A 73 5.27 7.88 6.14
N ASP A 74 4.08 7.58 6.67
CA ASP A 74 3.94 6.75 7.85
C ASP A 74 4.37 5.30 7.59
N ILE A 75 4.03 4.74 6.43
CA ILE A 75 4.51 3.41 6.00
C ILE A 75 6.03 3.38 5.96
N ARG A 76 6.66 4.38 5.35
CA ARG A 76 8.14 4.46 5.27
C ARG A 76 8.78 4.58 6.65
N ALA A 77 8.08 5.20 7.60
CA ALA A 77 8.50 5.35 8.99
C ALA A 77 8.24 4.10 9.87
N MET A 78 7.51 3.10 9.37
CA MET A 78 7.27 1.86 10.11
C MET A 78 8.56 1.12 10.46
N THR A 79 8.58 0.47 11.62
CA THR A 79 9.67 -0.40 12.03
C THR A 79 9.55 -1.78 11.38
N CYS A 80 10.68 -2.45 11.16
CA CYS A 80 10.69 -3.78 10.56
C CYS A 80 10.01 -4.85 11.44
N GLU A 81 9.94 -4.64 12.77
CA GLU A 81 9.19 -5.52 13.67
C GLU A 81 7.70 -5.55 13.35
N ALA A 82 7.11 -4.40 12.99
CA ALA A 82 5.70 -4.33 12.59
C ALA A 82 5.42 -5.07 11.27
N LEU A 83 6.43 -5.23 10.41
CA LEU A 83 6.33 -5.87 9.10
C LEU A 83 6.72 -7.35 9.11
N ALA A 84 7.38 -7.84 10.18
CA ALA A 84 7.75 -9.24 10.31
C ALA A 84 6.54 -10.19 10.27
N ALA A 85 5.38 -9.73 10.77
CA ALA A 85 4.13 -10.47 10.70
C ALA A 85 3.60 -10.63 9.26
N PHE A 86 3.87 -9.69 8.35
CA PHE A 86 3.44 -9.78 6.95
C PHE A 86 4.23 -10.83 6.15
N ALA A 87 5.51 -11.00 6.47
CA ALA A 87 6.37 -12.00 5.84
C ALA A 87 5.99 -13.44 6.23
N THR A 88 5.23 -13.60 7.32
CA THR A 88 4.93 -14.88 7.97
C THR A 88 3.45 -15.19 8.10
N SER A 89 2.54 -14.24 7.84
CA SER A 89 1.08 -14.41 7.92
C SER A 89 0.36 -13.85 6.69
N ASP A 90 -0.88 -14.31 6.48
CA ASP A 90 -1.80 -13.81 5.44
C ASP A 90 -2.45 -12.45 5.78
N ALA A 91 -2.03 -11.79 6.86
CA ALA A 91 -2.66 -10.55 7.31
C ALA A 91 -2.30 -9.39 6.38
N THR A 92 -3.23 -9.02 5.48
CA THR A 92 -3.08 -7.90 4.54
C THR A 92 -3.48 -6.53 5.11
N THR A 93 -4.02 -6.46 6.33
CA THR A 93 -4.57 -5.22 6.90
C THR A 93 -4.09 -4.89 8.33
N ALA A 94 -3.48 -5.84 9.05
CA ALA A 94 -3.19 -5.67 10.48
C ALA A 94 -1.95 -4.82 10.81
N ALA A 95 -1.14 -4.40 9.82
CA ALA A 95 0.06 -3.61 10.06
C ALA A 95 0.07 -2.23 9.38
N LEU A 96 -0.98 -1.87 8.63
CA LEU A 96 -0.99 -0.53 8.02
C LEU A 96 -1.14 0.55 9.10
N PRO A 97 -0.44 1.68 8.99
CA PRO A 97 -0.63 2.83 9.86
C PRO A 97 -2.09 3.29 9.88
N PRO A 98 -2.59 3.87 10.99
CA PRO A 98 -3.96 4.39 11.06
C PRO A 98 -4.30 5.39 9.95
N SER A 99 -3.32 6.17 9.49
CA SER A 99 -3.46 7.11 8.37
C SER A 99 -3.82 6.42 7.04
N CYS A 100 -3.45 5.16 6.88
CA CYS A 100 -3.71 4.37 5.68
C CYS A 100 -5.06 3.63 5.69
N GLN A 101 -5.72 3.51 6.85
CA GLN A 101 -6.95 2.72 6.99
C GLN A 101 -8.13 3.28 6.19
N LYS A 102 -8.04 4.55 5.78
CA LYS A 102 -9.07 5.23 5.01
C LYS A 102 -9.01 4.95 3.49
N CYS A 103 -7.87 4.51 2.95
CA CYS A 103 -7.56 4.58 1.51
C CYS A 103 -8.05 3.42 0.63
#